data_AF-A0A929H2Z5-F1
#
_entry.id   AF-A0A929H2Z5-F1
#
_cell.length_a   1.000
_cell.length_b   1.000
_cell.length_c   1.000
_cell.angle_alpha   90.00
_cell.angle_beta   90.00
_cell.angle_gamma   90.00
#
_symmetry.space_group_name_H-M   'P 1'
#
loop_
_entity.id
_entity.type
_entity.pdbx_description
1 polymer ?
#
loop_
_entity_poly.entity_id
_entity_poly.type
_entity_poly.pdbx_seq_one_letter_code
_entity_poly.pdbx_strand_id
1 'polypeptide(L)'
;MSKRDELFQCKRHAMELMDAGASWQEANERAGLNYSKRGIQHLYHEWRQRGDEALIDHRHGHPYKATAEVRDWMVERGTENSEVRASQLTVEIEAQFGVELHHDYVGLLRRQLGLPVPKPGRPSKQQEAEAAPATEPGQDFSP
;
A
#
# COMPACT_ATOMS: atom_id res chain seq x y z
N MET A 1 10.54 -21.12 1.57
CA MET A 1 11.05 -19.84 1.04
C MET A 1 9.85 -19.01 0.63
N SER A 2 9.86 -17.70 0.90
CA SER A 2 8.80 -16.82 0.42
C SER A 2 8.98 -16.59 -1.08
N LYS A 3 7.88 -16.41 -1.82
CA LYS A 3 7.93 -16.03 -3.25
C LYS A 3 8.76 -14.76 -3.51
N ARG A 4 8.90 -13.90 -2.48
CA ARG A 4 9.77 -12.72 -2.51
C ARG A 4 11.26 -13.08 -2.46
N ASP A 5 11.63 -14.07 -1.64
CA ASP A 5 13.01 -14.53 -1.52
C ASP A 5 13.45 -15.19 -2.84
N GLU A 6 12.57 -16.00 -3.44
CA GLU A 6 12.81 -16.60 -4.75
C GLU A 6 13.04 -15.53 -5.82
N LEU A 7 12.18 -14.52 -5.89
CA LEU A 7 12.34 -13.41 -6.84
C LEU A 7 13.62 -12.61 -6.59
N PHE A 8 13.99 -12.38 -5.32
CA PHE A 8 15.22 -11.70 -4.95
C PHE A 8 16.44 -12.50 -5.44
N GLN A 9 16.46 -13.81 -5.23
CA GLN A 9 17.53 -14.68 -5.71
C GLN A 9 17.61 -14.71 -7.23
N CYS A 10 16.48 -14.77 -7.95
CA CYS A 10 16.45 -14.66 -9.40
C CYS A 10 17.03 -13.33 -9.88
N LYS A 11 16.63 -12.19 -9.29
CA LYS A 11 17.18 -10.88 -9.62
C LYS A 11 18.69 -10.83 -9.40
N ARG A 12 19.16 -11.31 -8.25
CA ARG A 12 20.58 -11.32 -7.91
C ARG A 12 21.38 -12.16 -8.91
N HIS A 13 20.88 -13.35 -9.23
CA HIS A 13 21.50 -14.23 -10.22
C HIS A 13 21.60 -13.57 -11.60
N ALA A 14 20.56 -12.86 -12.05
CA ALA A 14 20.61 -12.10 -13.30
C ALA A 14 21.68 -10.99 -13.28
N MET A 15 21.83 -10.28 -12.17
CA MET A 15 22.83 -9.22 -12.06
C MET A 15 24.25 -9.77 -12.07
N GLU A 16 24.49 -10.86 -11.34
CA GLU A 16 25.78 -11.56 -11.33
C GLU A 16 26.16 -12.07 -12.72
N LEU A 17 25.19 -12.60 -13.48
CA LEU A 17 25.40 -13.01 -14.88
C LEU A 17 25.78 -11.83 -15.78
N MET A 18 25.09 -10.69 -15.63
CA MET A 18 25.39 -9.48 -16.41
C MET A 18 26.75 -8.88 -16.05
N ASP A 19 27.16 -8.92 -14.77
CA ASP A 19 28.47 -8.45 -14.32
C ASP A 19 29.59 -9.38 -14.82
N ALA A 20 29.32 -10.69 -14.93
CA ALA A 20 30.20 -11.67 -15.57
C ALA A 20 30.28 -11.55 -17.11
N GLY A 21 29.56 -10.59 -17.71
CA GLY A 21 29.61 -10.30 -19.15
C GLY A 21 28.54 -10.97 -20.00
N ALA A 22 27.56 -11.66 -19.40
CA ALA A 22 26.42 -12.21 -20.14
C ALA A 22 25.54 -11.09 -20.71
N SER A 23 24.88 -11.37 -21.84
CA SER A 23 23.92 -10.43 -22.40
C SER A 23 22.69 -10.28 -21.50
N TRP A 24 22.00 -9.13 -21.56
CA TRP A 24 20.79 -8.90 -20.76
C TRP A 24 19.70 -9.95 -21.01
N GLN A 25 19.58 -10.45 -22.25
CA GLN A 25 18.56 -11.44 -22.62
C GLN A 25 18.88 -12.81 -21.99
N GLU A 26 20.14 -13.24 -22.11
CA GLU A 26 20.64 -14.49 -21.55
C GLU A 26 20.55 -14.49 -20.00
N ALA A 27 20.91 -13.39 -19.37
CA ALA A 27 20.78 -13.24 -17.91
C ALA A 27 19.32 -13.31 -17.44
N ASN A 28 18.40 -12.67 -18.18
CA ASN A 28 16.97 -12.70 -17.89
C ASN A 28 16.39 -14.11 -18.02
N GLU A 29 16.72 -14.82 -19.10
CA GLU A 29 16.28 -16.20 -19.34
C GLU A 29 16.84 -17.19 -18.30
N ARG A 30 18.15 -17.13 -18.01
CA ARG A 30 18.80 -18.02 -17.02
C ARG A 30 18.29 -17.79 -15.60
N ALA A 31 17.97 -16.54 -15.26
CA ALA A 31 17.39 -16.21 -13.97
C ALA A 31 15.87 -16.47 -13.87
N GLY A 32 15.21 -16.87 -14.97
CA GLY A 32 13.75 -17.06 -15.00
C GLY A 32 12.97 -15.75 -14.86
N LEU A 33 13.56 -14.63 -15.26
CA LEU A 33 12.96 -13.30 -15.23
C LEU A 33 12.39 -12.95 -16.61
N ASN A 34 11.30 -12.18 -16.63
CA ASN A 34 10.67 -11.69 -17.85
C ASN A 34 10.70 -10.16 -17.88
N TYR A 35 11.87 -9.57 -17.65
CA TYR A 35 12.03 -8.12 -17.70
C TYR A 35 12.24 -7.63 -19.13
N SER A 36 11.72 -6.45 -19.43
CA SER A 36 12.07 -5.76 -20.67
C SER A 36 13.53 -5.32 -20.62
N LYS A 37 14.15 -5.15 -21.80
CA LYS A 37 15.52 -4.62 -21.93
C LYS A 37 15.77 -3.38 -21.07
N ARG A 38 14.85 -2.40 -21.12
CA ARG A 38 14.97 -1.17 -20.32
C ARG A 38 14.90 -1.45 -18.82
N GLY A 39 14.00 -2.33 -18.39
CA GLY A 39 13.81 -2.67 -16.98
C GLY A 39 15.03 -3.37 -16.38
N ILE A 40 15.57 -4.38 -17.07
CA ILE A 40 16.73 -5.11 -16.58
C ILE A 40 18.01 -4.27 -16.62
N GLN A 41 18.19 -3.42 -17.64
CA GLN A 41 19.34 -2.52 -17.72
C GLN A 41 19.31 -1.44 -16.64
N HIS A 42 18.13 -0.89 -16.35
CA HIS A 42 17.96 0.05 -15.24
C HIS A 42 18.24 -0.62 -13.90
N LEU A 43 17.71 -1.84 -13.69
CA LEU A 43 17.96 -2.61 -12.48
C LEU A 43 19.46 -2.90 -12.29
N TYR A 44 20.15 -3.29 -13.35
CA TYR A 44 21.59 -3.53 -13.35
C TYR A 44 22.39 -2.27 -12.98
N HIS A 45 22.01 -1.12 -13.53
CA HIS A 45 22.63 0.15 -13.21
C HIS A 45 22.44 0.56 -11.73
N GLU A 46 21.24 0.33 -11.17
CA GLU A 46 20.97 0.58 -9.76
C GLU A 46 21.72 -0.41 -8.85
N TRP A 47 21.78 -1.69 -9.21
CA TRP A 47 22.53 -2.71 -8.48
C TRP A 47 24.04 -2.44 -8.49
N ARG A 48 24.62 -1.96 -9.60
CA ARG A 48 26.02 -1.53 -9.63
C ARG A 48 26.34 -0.36 -8.69
N GLN A 49 25.36 0.47 -8.36
CA GLN A 49 25.55 1.62 -7.47
C GLN A 49 25.27 1.31 -5.99
N ARG A 50 24.23 0.50 -5.72
CA ARG A 50 23.68 0.28 -4.37
C ARG A 50 23.77 -1.18 -3.91
N GLY A 51 24.26 -2.08 -4.76
CA GLY A 51 24.30 -3.51 -4.50
C GLY A 51 22.91 -4.11 -4.36
N ASP A 52 22.82 -5.15 -3.53
CA ASP A 52 21.61 -5.95 -3.33
C ASP A 52 20.40 -5.14 -2.85
N GLU A 53 20.61 -3.96 -2.26
CA GLU A 53 19.53 -3.05 -1.85
C GLU A 53 18.64 -2.64 -3.05
N ALA A 54 19.23 -2.46 -4.23
CA ALA A 54 18.48 -2.14 -5.46
C ALA A 54 17.53 -3.27 -5.92
N LEU A 55 17.76 -4.50 -5.47
CA LEU A 55 16.97 -5.67 -5.85
C LEU A 55 15.74 -5.85 -4.95
N ILE A 56 15.77 -5.21 -3.77
CA ILE A 56 14.68 -5.21 -2.81
C ILE A 56 13.50 -4.47 -3.41
N ASP A 57 12.35 -5.15 -3.50
CA ASP A 57 11.13 -4.49 -3.92
C ASP A 57 10.55 -3.66 -2.76
N HIS A 58 10.85 -2.36 -2.80
CA HIS A 58 10.31 -1.35 -1.87
C HIS A 58 8.85 -0.97 -2.18
N ARG A 59 8.20 -1.59 -3.17
CA ARG A 59 6.74 -1.49 -3.32
C ARG A 59 6.12 -2.37 -2.24
N HIS A 60 6.09 -1.83 -1.03
CA HIS A 60 5.47 -2.43 0.12
C HIS A 60 3.96 -2.34 -0.07
N GLY A 61 3.38 -3.37 -0.70
CA GLY A 61 1.94 -3.55 -0.71
C GLY A 61 1.39 -3.54 0.71
N HIS A 62 0.07 -3.34 0.84
CA HIS A 62 -0.62 -3.28 2.12
C HIS A 62 -0.28 -4.40 3.13
N PRO A 63 0.11 -5.64 2.73
CA PRO A 63 0.55 -6.67 3.67
C PRO A 63 1.79 -6.35 4.52
N TYR A 64 2.72 -5.52 4.04
CA TYR A 64 3.88 -5.12 4.83
C TYR A 64 3.51 -4.10 5.93
N LYS A 65 2.50 -3.28 5.64
CA LYS A 65 1.99 -2.23 6.52
C LYS A 65 1.16 -2.79 7.69
N ALA A 66 0.60 -3.99 7.55
CA ALA A 66 -0.11 -4.69 8.63
C ALA A 66 0.82 -5.59 9.44
N THR A 67 1.70 -4.96 10.21
CA THR A 67 2.62 -5.61 11.17
C THR A 67 1.83 -6.40 12.22
N ALA A 68 2.52 -7.27 12.98
CA ALA A 68 1.89 -8.01 14.08
C ALA A 68 1.24 -7.04 15.10
N GLU A 69 1.93 -5.95 15.43
CA GLU A 69 1.44 -4.91 16.35
C GLU A 69 0.15 -4.25 15.86
N VAL A 70 0.05 -3.94 14.56
CA VAL A 70 -1.18 -3.38 13.97
C VAL A 70 -2.33 -4.41 14.06
N ARG A 71 -2.05 -5.70 13.86
CA ARG A 71 -3.07 -6.76 13.95
C ARG A 71 -3.54 -6.98 15.38
N ASP A 72 -2.61 -7.04 16.33
CA ASP A 72 -2.91 -7.24 17.74
C ASP A 72 -3.72 -6.06 18.28
N TRP A 73 -3.34 -4.84 17.91
CA TRP A 73 -4.11 -3.64 18.22
C TRP A 73 -5.51 -3.67 17.59
N MET A 74 -5.63 -4.11 16.32
CA MET A 74 -6.95 -4.27 15.68
C MET A 74 -7.83 -5.29 16.43
N VAL A 75 -7.26 -6.36 16.99
CA VAL A 75 -8.00 -7.33 17.80
C VAL A 75 -8.49 -6.69 19.09
N GLU A 76 -7.59 -6.04 19.83
CA GLU A 76 -7.92 -5.36 21.08
C GLU A 76 -9.03 -4.32 20.86
N ARG A 77 -8.85 -3.45 19.86
CA ARG A 77 -9.82 -2.41 19.51
C ARG A 77 -11.16 -2.98 19.04
N GLY A 78 -11.12 -4.05 18.25
CA GLY A 78 -12.32 -4.73 17.75
C GLY A 78 -13.10 -5.49 18.82
N THR A 79 -12.42 -5.96 19.88
CA THR A 79 -13.06 -6.57 21.06
C THR A 79 -13.63 -5.53 22.01
N GLU A 80 -12.98 -4.38 22.16
CA GLU A 80 -13.45 -3.27 22.99
C GLU A 80 -14.68 -2.58 22.38
N ASN A 81 -14.68 -2.39 21.06
CA ASN A 81 -15.81 -1.77 20.36
C ASN A 81 -16.07 -2.42 18.99
N SER A 82 -17.05 -3.32 18.97
CA SER A 82 -17.42 -4.06 17.76
C SER A 82 -18.06 -3.21 16.65
N GLU A 83 -18.46 -1.97 16.94
CA GLU A 83 -19.15 -1.09 15.97
C GLU A 83 -18.20 -0.22 15.14
N VAL A 84 -16.91 -0.18 15.49
CA VAL A 84 -15.92 0.66 14.79
C VAL A 84 -15.80 0.23 13.32
N ARG A 85 -15.97 1.18 12.40
CA ARG A 85 -15.86 0.94 10.94
C ARG A 85 -14.42 0.87 10.46
N ALA A 86 -14.20 0.21 9.32
CA ALA A 86 -12.85 0.07 8.72
C ALA A 86 -12.20 1.42 8.36
N SER A 87 -13.00 2.43 7.98
CA SER A 87 -12.51 3.79 7.75
C SER A 87 -11.96 4.43 9.02
N GLN A 88 -12.65 4.24 10.15
CA GLN A 88 -12.22 4.75 11.44
C GLN A 88 -10.95 4.05 11.93
N LEU A 89 -10.89 2.72 11.80
CA LEU A 89 -9.68 1.95 12.09
C LEU A 89 -8.49 2.39 11.23
N THR A 90 -8.72 2.78 9.98
CA THR A 90 -7.65 3.28 9.10
C THR A 90 -7.01 4.55 9.67
N VAL A 91 -7.84 5.52 10.08
CA VAL A 91 -7.37 6.78 10.68
C VAL A 91 -6.67 6.53 12.01
N GLU A 92 -7.19 5.64 12.84
CA GLU A 92 -6.57 5.28 14.11
C GLU A 92 -5.23 4.55 13.91
N ILE A 93 -5.12 3.65 12.93
CA ILE A 93 -3.86 2.96 12.58
C ILE A 93 -2.82 3.96 12.06
N GLU A 94 -3.23 4.92 11.23
CA GLU A 94 -2.34 5.98 10.77
C GLU A 94 -1.86 6.85 11.93
N ALA A 95 -2.76 7.26 12.83
CA ALA A 95 -2.42 8.09 13.99
C ALA A 95 -1.49 7.37 14.98
N GLN A 96 -1.69 6.07 15.19
CA GLN A 96 -0.97 5.30 16.21
C GLN A 96 0.34 4.69 15.71
N PHE A 97 0.36 4.22 14.46
CA PHE A 97 1.50 3.50 13.88
C PHE A 97 2.20 4.28 12.77
N GLY A 98 1.63 5.40 12.29
CA GLY A 98 2.18 6.15 11.15
C GLY A 98 2.04 5.41 9.82
N VAL A 99 1.12 4.44 9.75
CA VAL A 99 0.99 3.54 8.61
C VAL A 99 -0.34 3.73 7.91
N GLU A 100 -0.29 4.24 6.67
CA GLU A 100 -1.48 4.41 5.83
C GLU A 100 -1.89 3.06 5.18
N LEU A 101 -2.98 2.46 5.66
CA LEU A 101 -3.60 1.28 5.07
C LEU A 101 -4.86 1.67 4.29
N HIS A 102 -5.09 1.08 3.12
CA HIS A 102 -6.37 1.31 2.45
C HIS A 102 -7.52 0.65 3.22
N HIS A 103 -8.66 1.33 3.33
CA HIS A 103 -9.81 0.87 4.09
C HIS A 103 -10.33 -0.53 3.68
N ASP A 104 -10.26 -0.88 2.39
CA ASP A 104 -10.60 -2.23 1.92
C ASP A 104 -9.68 -3.31 2.48
N TYR A 105 -8.39 -3.00 2.63
CA TYR A 105 -7.42 -3.91 3.20
C TYR A 105 -7.59 -4.05 4.71
N VAL A 106 -7.93 -2.96 5.40
CA VAL A 106 -8.35 -3.02 6.81
C VAL A 106 -9.60 -3.88 6.99
N GLY A 107 -10.57 -3.78 6.07
CA GLY A 107 -11.74 -4.65 6.03
C GLY A 107 -11.39 -6.13 5.81
N LEU A 108 -10.44 -6.42 4.92
CA LEU A 108 -9.92 -7.77 4.69
C LEU A 108 -9.21 -8.31 5.94
N LEU A 109 -8.33 -7.53 6.58
CA LEU A 109 -7.65 -7.89 7.82
C LEU A 109 -8.66 -8.19 8.93
N ARG A 110 -9.69 -7.37 9.08
CA ARG A 110 -10.76 -7.60 10.07
C ARG A 110 -11.42 -8.97 9.88
N ARG A 111 -11.71 -9.35 8.63
CA ARG A 111 -12.28 -10.68 8.30
C ARG A 111 -11.29 -11.81 8.59
N GLN A 112 -10.01 -11.62 8.28
CA GLN A 112 -8.96 -12.60 8.58
C GLN A 112 -8.76 -12.81 10.08
N LEU A 113 -8.94 -11.76 10.88
CA LEU A 113 -8.85 -11.78 12.34
C LEU A 113 -10.15 -12.27 13.02
N GLY A 114 -11.20 -12.59 12.26
CA GLY A 114 -12.47 -13.08 12.81
C GLY A 114 -13.27 -12.03 13.60
N LEU A 115 -12.97 -10.74 13.42
CA LEU A 115 -13.60 -9.66 14.18
C LEU A 115 -15.03 -9.38 13.70
N PRO A 116 -15.96 -9.04 14.62
CA PRO A 116 -17.36 -8.79 14.28
C PRO A 116 -17.46 -7.64 13.29
N VAL A 117 -18.21 -7.78 12.19
CA VAL A 117 -18.34 -6.72 11.18
C VAL A 117 -19.53 -5.82 11.55
N PRO A 118 -19.36 -4.49 11.68
CA PRO A 118 -20.48 -3.60 11.93
C PRO A 118 -21.48 -3.70 10.77
N LYS A 119 -22.78 -3.73 11.10
CA LYS A 119 -23.85 -3.83 10.10
C LYS A 119 -23.66 -2.73 9.06
N PRO A 120 -23.77 -3.04 7.75
CA PRO A 120 -23.61 -2.03 6.71
C PRO A 120 -24.68 -0.95 6.91
N GLY A 121 -24.25 0.20 7.42
CA GLY A 121 -25.04 1.42 7.39
C GLY A 121 -25.12 1.86 5.94
N ARG A 122 -26.33 1.98 5.42
CA ARG A 122 -26.64 2.59 4.11
C ARG A 122 -25.76 3.85 3.94
N PRO A 123 -25.06 4.04 2.81
CA PRO A 123 -24.21 5.21 2.64
C PRO A 123 -25.08 6.46 2.70
N SER A 124 -24.95 7.23 3.79
CA SER A 124 -25.49 8.57 3.87
C SER A 124 -24.65 9.42 2.91
N LYS A 125 -25.26 9.77 1.78
CA LYS A 125 -24.78 10.82 0.87
C LYS A 125 -24.47 12.04 1.73
N GLN A 126 -23.19 12.41 1.83
CA GLN A 126 -22.79 13.64 2.51
C GLN A 126 -23.50 14.79 1.79
N GLN A 127 -24.48 15.34 2.48
CA GLN A 127 -25.16 16.56 2.12
C GLN A 127 -24.18 17.68 2.45
N GLU A 128 -23.60 18.25 1.40
CA GLU A 128 -22.99 19.57 1.40
C GLU A 128 -24.06 20.56 1.87
N ALA A 129 -24.07 20.83 3.17
CA ALA A 129 -24.93 21.79 3.82
C ALA A 129 -24.13 22.46 4.94
N GLU A 130 -23.09 23.18 4.56
CA GLU A 130 -22.49 24.19 5.42
C GLU A 130 -23.02 25.56 4.98
N ALA A 131 -24.04 26.00 5.75
CA ALA A 131 -24.35 27.35 6.14
C ALA A 131 -24.19 28.50 5.12
N ALA A 132 -25.34 29.02 4.70
CA ALA A 132 -25.49 30.45 4.41
C ALA A 132 -25.04 31.31 5.61
N PRO A 133 -24.66 32.57 5.35
CA PRO A 133 -25.29 33.63 6.12
C PRO A 133 -26.01 34.59 5.19
N ALA A 134 -27.28 34.83 5.52
CA ALA A 134 -28.05 35.96 5.04
C ALA A 134 -27.53 37.24 5.70
N THR A 135 -27.26 38.28 4.90
CA THR A 135 -27.67 39.65 5.22
C THR A 135 -27.85 40.42 3.90
N GLU A 136 -29.08 40.89 3.70
CA GLU A 136 -29.65 41.66 2.57
C GLU A 136 -29.20 43.15 2.64
N PRO A 137 -29.79 44.14 1.91
CA PRO A 137 -30.56 44.15 0.65
C PRO A 137 -30.04 45.22 -0.37
N GLY A 138 -30.53 45.14 -1.61
CA GLY A 138 -30.87 46.28 -2.50
C GLY A 138 -29.85 47.40 -2.80
N GLN A 139 -29.45 47.52 -4.07
CA GLN A 139 -29.39 48.77 -4.87
C GLN A 139 -28.78 48.43 -6.24
N ASP A 140 -29.62 48.27 -7.25
CA ASP A 140 -29.95 49.26 -8.28
C ASP A 140 -28.87 49.37 -9.37
N PHE A 141 -29.27 48.98 -10.58
CA PHE A 141 -28.50 49.07 -11.81
C PHE A 141 -28.63 50.48 -12.43
N SER A 142 -27.66 50.80 -13.30
CA SER A 142 -27.57 51.96 -14.20
C SER A 142 -26.97 53.26 -13.62
N PRO A 143 -26.23 54.03 -14.44
CA PRO A 143 -26.53 54.41 -15.83
C PRO A 143 -25.85 53.56 -16.91
#